data_AF-A0A958DFQ9-F1
#
_entry.id   AF-A0A958DFQ9-F1
#
_cell.length_a   1.000
_cell.length_b   1.000
_cell.length_c   1.000
_cell.angle_alpha   90.00
_cell.angle_beta   90.00
_cell.angle_gamma   90.00
#
_symmetry.space_group_name_H-M   'P 1'
#
loop_
_entity.id
_entity.type
_entity.pdbx_description
1 polymer ?
#
loop_
_entity_poly.entity_id
_entity_poly.type
_entity_poly.pdbx_seq_one_letter_code
_entity_poly.pdbx_strand_id
1 'polypeptide(L)'
;MNGDLDFNSRYFEKYPEILTAKNDIKADLRKFDGTIDFPNFCAAKTFVDSLKILKDRINEYNLQNSTLLVQRYIDSLEVYLPKVELSQVQTYWKSTYDKVNQFIKAVNKTDIASVSSVGTRLNKFIDRANTGMSGLQKSDLNANLQMLSRQRQAIAGVHNHFISDYFLLTQKRGILQLNEVDSVLVKFNESNFYSPDTFDGKNRYLVHYTPGKNNIIVESPNLLNRFQDELKSATAPVQNLGIFPVLTRLDTSLSNLGDHLDKVKTEQRLSRYSTELLLNIKELSAELKDLSSVRFYRYAHGLKTFVDTIQTERRFSALKPLIEDIRNPMDTLAVRLENKNITDLEKRMDYFAGKIGVLDSMIANNNKIPANVRRAVNFTADFENAKGNVLNDLKSAMNPADGEKLRQAGVAIDKSTDVILNGYHEPVYGIFFSKKHKNHGYIENGQKSWENQ
;
A
#
# COMPACT_ATOMS: atom_id res chain seq x y z
N MET A 1 -0.58 -32.84 6.85
CA MET A 1 -1.34 -33.72 7.75
C MET A 1 -2.68 -33.12 8.18
N ASN A 2 -2.74 -31.99 8.90
CA ASN A 2 -4.03 -31.40 9.33
C ASN A 2 -4.99 -31.12 8.15
N GLY A 3 -4.50 -30.58 7.03
CA GLY A 3 -5.33 -30.37 5.84
C GLY A 3 -5.88 -31.66 5.23
N ASP A 4 -5.09 -32.74 5.19
CA ASP A 4 -5.56 -34.05 4.72
C ASP A 4 -6.61 -34.66 5.67
N LEU A 5 -6.43 -34.52 6.98
CA LEU A 5 -7.41 -34.99 7.98
C LEU A 5 -8.72 -34.20 7.88
N ASP A 6 -8.67 -32.90 7.61
CA ASP A 6 -9.86 -32.06 7.53
C ASP A 6 -10.62 -32.22 6.22
N PHE A 7 -9.91 -32.32 5.10
CA PHE A 7 -10.53 -32.50 3.78
C PHE A 7 -11.29 -33.82 3.64
N ASN A 8 -10.93 -34.85 4.42
CA ASN A 8 -11.56 -36.17 4.39
C ASN A 8 -12.59 -36.39 5.51
N SER A 9 -12.95 -35.34 6.26
CA SER A 9 -13.88 -35.46 7.42
C SER A 9 -15.21 -36.10 7.07
N ARG A 10 -15.78 -35.75 5.90
CA ARG A 10 -17.04 -36.32 5.41
C ARG A 10 -17.00 -37.85 5.27
N TYR A 11 -15.84 -38.42 4.94
CA TYR A 11 -15.68 -39.86 4.85
C TYR A 11 -15.52 -40.50 6.23
N PHE A 12 -14.87 -39.80 7.16
CA PHE A 12 -14.68 -40.25 8.54
C PHE A 12 -15.97 -40.22 9.37
N GLU A 13 -16.93 -39.33 9.06
CA GLU A 13 -18.24 -39.26 9.74
C GLU A 13 -19.03 -40.58 9.71
N LYS A 14 -18.80 -41.41 8.69
CA LYS A 14 -19.40 -42.74 8.59
C LYS A 14 -18.91 -43.73 9.66
N TYR A 15 -17.76 -43.45 10.26
CA TYR A 15 -17.05 -44.33 11.20
C TYR A 15 -16.69 -43.54 12.47
N PRO A 16 -17.57 -43.52 13.49
CA PRO A 16 -17.39 -42.70 14.70
C PRO A 16 -16.04 -42.89 15.40
N GLU A 17 -15.50 -44.10 15.39
CA GLU A 17 -14.20 -44.46 15.94
C GLU A 17 -13.03 -43.82 15.17
N ILE A 18 -13.13 -43.72 13.84
CA ILE A 18 -12.15 -43.05 12.98
C ILE A 18 -12.24 -41.53 13.19
N LEU A 19 -13.46 -40.98 13.28
CA LEU A 19 -13.65 -39.55 13.53
C LEU A 19 -13.10 -39.13 14.89
N THR A 20 -13.31 -39.93 15.93
CA THR A 20 -12.76 -39.69 17.29
C THR A 20 -11.24 -39.74 17.26
N ALA A 21 -10.65 -40.80 16.70
CA ALA A 21 -9.19 -40.93 16.58
C ALA A 21 -8.56 -39.79 15.77
N LYS A 22 -9.23 -39.31 14.71
CA LYS A 22 -8.81 -38.13 13.94
C LYS A 22 -8.71 -36.88 14.83
N ASN A 23 -9.72 -36.62 15.65
CA ASN A 23 -9.75 -35.45 16.54
C ASN A 23 -8.67 -35.52 17.63
N ASP A 24 -8.46 -36.71 18.21
CA ASP A 24 -7.40 -36.95 19.20
C ASP A 24 -6.01 -36.75 18.61
N ILE A 25 -5.76 -37.30 17.41
CA ILE A 25 -4.50 -37.07 16.68
C ILE A 25 -4.26 -35.59 16.41
N LYS A 26 -5.30 -34.84 16.00
CA LYS A 26 -5.17 -33.38 15.80
C LYS A 26 -4.86 -32.65 17.09
N ALA A 27 -5.46 -33.05 18.21
CA ALA A 27 -5.18 -32.44 19.51
C ALA A 27 -3.74 -32.71 19.94
N ASP A 28 -3.25 -33.95 19.80
CA ASP A 28 -1.88 -34.34 20.16
C ASP A 28 -0.83 -33.68 19.27
N LEU A 29 -1.09 -33.53 17.96
CA LEU A 29 -0.19 -32.82 17.05
C LEU A 29 -0.13 -31.32 17.35
N ARG A 30 -1.24 -30.70 17.79
CA ARG A 30 -1.23 -29.29 18.21
C ARG A 30 -0.45 -29.09 19.50
N LYS A 31 -0.54 -30.05 20.44
CA LYS A 31 0.25 -30.01 21.68
C LYS A 31 1.74 -30.19 21.44
N PHE A 32 2.13 -30.94 20.40
CA PHE A 32 3.54 -31.16 20.06
C PHE A 32 4.32 -29.87 19.81
N ASP A 33 3.70 -28.87 19.19
CA ASP A 33 4.37 -27.61 18.83
C ASP A 33 4.52 -26.62 20.02
N GLY A 34 3.98 -26.94 21.20
CA GLY A 34 3.97 -26.00 22.34
C GLY A 34 3.90 -26.66 23.71
N THR A 35 4.36 -27.91 23.84
CA THR A 35 4.37 -28.60 25.14
C THR A 35 5.48 -28.09 26.05
N ILE A 36 5.22 -28.15 27.36
CA ILE A 36 6.19 -27.85 28.41
C ILE A 36 7.18 -29.00 28.65
N ASP A 37 6.95 -30.18 28.06
CA ASP A 37 7.78 -31.37 28.30
C ASP A 37 9.13 -31.34 27.56
N PHE A 38 9.21 -30.56 26.47
CA PHE A 38 10.42 -30.38 25.66
C PHE A 38 10.49 -28.94 25.10
N PRO A 39 10.63 -27.93 25.98
CA PRO A 39 10.56 -26.52 25.60
C PRO A 39 11.74 -26.12 24.70
N ASN A 40 12.93 -26.69 24.91
CA ASN A 40 14.10 -26.36 24.09
C ASN A 40 13.97 -26.94 22.68
N PHE A 41 13.39 -28.13 22.53
CA PHE A 41 13.04 -28.66 21.20
C PHE A 41 12.04 -27.77 20.46
N CYS A 42 10.96 -27.34 21.12
CA CYS A 42 9.94 -26.48 20.51
C CYS A 42 10.54 -25.13 20.07
N ALA A 43 11.39 -24.54 20.91
CA ALA A 43 12.11 -23.32 20.59
C ALA A 43 13.05 -23.52 19.39
N ALA A 44 13.90 -24.56 19.41
CA ALA A 44 14.82 -24.86 18.32
C ALA A 44 14.07 -25.10 16.99
N LYS A 45 12.98 -25.88 17.01
CA LYS A 45 12.10 -26.08 15.85
C LYS A 45 11.57 -24.76 15.31
N THR A 46 11.10 -23.87 16.18
CA THR A 46 10.56 -22.55 15.78
C THR A 46 11.62 -21.70 15.06
N PHE A 47 12.86 -21.70 15.54
CA PHE A 47 13.95 -20.96 14.89
C PHE A 47 14.37 -21.61 13.55
N VAL A 48 14.38 -22.94 13.45
CA VAL A 48 14.62 -23.64 12.18
C VAL A 48 13.51 -23.34 11.16
N ASP A 49 12.25 -23.37 11.59
CA ASP A 49 11.10 -23.01 10.75
C ASP A 49 11.19 -21.54 10.30
N SER A 50 11.61 -20.65 11.20
CA SER A 50 11.83 -19.23 10.90
C SER A 50 12.96 -19.02 9.89
N LEU A 51 14.07 -19.75 10.00
CA LEU A 51 15.16 -19.74 9.01
C LEU A 51 14.71 -20.24 7.65
N LYS A 52 13.88 -21.28 7.61
CA LYS A 52 13.31 -21.81 6.35
C LYS A 52 12.39 -20.79 5.69
N ILE A 53 11.49 -20.18 6.45
CA ILE A 53 10.60 -19.11 5.95
C ILE A 53 11.43 -17.93 5.47
N LEU A 54 12.49 -17.58 6.21
CA LEU A 54 13.37 -16.47 5.85
C LEU A 54 14.12 -16.77 4.56
N LYS A 55 14.63 -17.99 4.36
CA LYS A 55 15.23 -18.43 3.08
C LYS A 55 14.29 -18.20 1.89
N ASP A 56 13.01 -18.50 2.05
CA ASP A 56 12.01 -18.34 0.99
C ASP A 56 11.62 -16.86 0.76
N ARG A 57 11.95 -15.97 1.70
CA ARG A 57 11.57 -14.54 1.68
C ARG A 57 12.75 -13.57 1.54
N ILE A 58 13.99 -14.05 1.66
CA ILE A 58 15.19 -13.25 1.47
C ILE A 58 15.21 -12.75 0.02
N ASN A 59 15.45 -11.46 -0.12
CA ASN A 59 15.69 -10.80 -1.38
C ASN A 59 16.75 -9.71 -1.16
N GLU A 60 17.22 -9.12 -2.26
CA GLU A 60 18.25 -8.08 -2.21
C GLU A 60 17.86 -6.92 -1.29
N TYR A 61 16.58 -6.53 -1.21
CA TYR A 61 16.08 -5.38 -0.44
C TYR A 61 16.02 -5.58 1.06
N ASN A 62 15.79 -6.80 1.52
CA ASN A 62 15.75 -7.11 2.93
C ASN A 62 17.04 -7.79 3.38
N LEU A 63 18.07 -7.86 2.53
CA LEU A 63 19.26 -8.66 2.77
C LEU A 63 19.96 -8.28 4.07
N GLN A 64 20.08 -6.99 4.39
CA GLN A 64 20.72 -6.53 5.64
C GLN A 64 19.93 -6.97 6.88
N ASN A 65 18.64 -6.61 6.92
CA ASN A 65 17.76 -6.99 8.03
C ASN A 65 17.62 -8.52 8.15
N SER A 66 17.55 -9.23 7.02
CA SER A 66 17.48 -10.68 6.99
C SER A 66 18.78 -11.31 7.46
N THR A 67 19.94 -10.74 7.12
CA THR A 67 21.25 -11.20 7.61
C THR A 67 21.31 -11.09 9.14
N LEU A 68 20.86 -9.96 9.70
CA LEU A 68 20.74 -9.78 11.16
C LEU A 68 19.75 -10.76 11.80
N LEU A 69 18.61 -11.02 11.15
CA LEU A 69 17.63 -12.01 11.63
C LEU A 69 18.18 -13.43 11.57
N VAL A 70 18.90 -13.80 10.49
CA VAL A 70 19.58 -15.09 10.38
C VAL A 70 20.59 -15.24 11.52
N GLN A 71 21.43 -14.22 11.76
CA GLN A 71 22.37 -14.23 12.89
C GLN A 71 21.64 -14.45 14.21
N ARG A 72 20.58 -13.69 14.49
CA ARG A 72 19.78 -13.86 15.72
C ARG A 72 19.18 -15.27 15.86
N TYR A 73 18.69 -15.86 14.78
CA TYR A 73 18.13 -17.21 14.80
C TYR A 73 19.21 -18.27 15.00
N ILE A 74 20.39 -18.11 14.39
CA ILE A 74 21.54 -18.98 14.62
C ILE A 74 22.01 -18.85 16.08
N ASP A 75 22.13 -17.64 16.61
CA ASP A 75 22.49 -17.39 18.02
C ASP A 75 21.50 -18.08 18.97
N SER A 76 20.20 -18.02 18.65
CA SER A 76 19.17 -18.72 19.42
C SER A 76 19.32 -20.24 19.31
N LEU A 77 19.63 -20.77 18.13
CA LEU A 77 19.89 -22.20 17.95
C LEU A 77 21.13 -22.67 18.72
N GLU A 78 22.21 -21.88 18.78
CA GLU A 78 23.38 -22.18 19.60
C GLU A 78 23.02 -22.30 21.09
N VAL A 79 22.00 -21.57 21.57
CA VAL A 79 21.53 -21.62 22.96
C VAL A 79 20.63 -22.83 23.23
N TYR A 80 19.68 -23.11 22.34
CA TYR A 80 18.63 -24.11 22.58
C TYR A 80 19.00 -25.52 22.09
N LEU A 81 19.68 -25.65 20.96
CA LEU A 81 20.03 -26.93 20.35
C LEU A 81 20.82 -27.87 21.28
N PRO A 82 21.80 -27.39 22.08
CA PRO A 82 22.53 -28.25 23.03
C PRO A 82 21.65 -28.85 24.14
N LYS A 83 20.51 -28.22 24.42
CA LYS A 83 19.61 -28.54 25.55
C LYS A 83 18.36 -29.30 25.13
N VAL A 84 18.27 -29.69 23.86
CA VAL A 84 17.10 -30.38 23.33
C VAL A 84 16.85 -31.70 24.06
N GLU A 85 15.63 -31.86 24.52
CA GLU A 85 15.14 -33.01 25.28
C GLU A 85 14.84 -34.21 24.37
N LEU A 86 15.86 -34.74 23.68
CA LEU A 86 15.70 -35.74 22.61
C LEU A 86 14.95 -37.01 23.05
N SER A 87 15.17 -37.49 24.27
CA SER A 87 14.51 -38.70 24.79
C SER A 87 13.02 -38.46 25.09
N GLN A 88 12.66 -37.30 25.61
CA GLN A 88 11.27 -36.88 25.83
C GLN A 88 10.55 -36.71 24.49
N VAL A 89 11.18 -36.02 23.54
CA VAL A 89 10.65 -35.84 22.17
C VAL A 89 10.42 -37.19 21.50
N GLN A 90 11.37 -38.12 21.62
CA GLN A 90 11.23 -39.47 21.07
C GLN A 90 10.06 -40.23 21.69
N THR A 91 9.92 -40.18 23.01
CA THR A 91 8.84 -40.88 23.72
C THR A 91 7.48 -40.36 23.26
N TYR A 92 7.34 -39.04 23.17
CA TYR A 92 6.11 -38.41 22.67
C TYR A 92 5.86 -38.75 21.20
N TRP A 93 6.88 -38.63 20.35
CA TRP A 93 6.76 -38.91 18.92
C TRP A 93 6.40 -40.36 18.65
N LYS A 94 7.00 -41.32 19.37
CA LYS A 94 6.70 -42.75 19.24
C LYS A 94 5.23 -43.03 19.55
N SER A 95 4.72 -42.49 20.67
CA SER A 95 3.30 -42.59 21.04
C SER A 95 2.40 -42.01 19.94
N THR A 96 2.74 -40.84 19.42
CA THR A 96 1.99 -40.20 18.32
C THR A 96 2.06 -41.02 17.03
N TYR A 97 3.23 -41.54 16.67
CA TYR A 97 3.44 -42.38 15.50
C TYR A 97 2.59 -43.64 15.55
N ASP A 98 2.58 -44.34 16.69
CA ASP A 98 1.80 -45.57 16.88
C ASP A 98 0.30 -45.29 16.75
N LYS A 99 -0.20 -44.19 17.34
CA LYS A 99 -1.59 -43.75 17.18
C LYS A 99 -1.95 -43.48 15.72
N VAL A 100 -1.10 -42.73 14.99
CA VAL A 100 -1.36 -42.39 13.59
C VAL A 100 -1.29 -43.63 12.69
N ASN A 101 -0.35 -44.54 12.95
CA ASN A 101 -0.23 -45.78 12.21
C ASN A 101 -1.44 -46.71 12.43
N GLN A 102 -1.95 -46.78 13.67
CA GLN A 102 -3.21 -47.48 13.97
C GLN A 102 -4.39 -46.84 13.24
N PHE A 103 -4.47 -45.51 13.22
CA PHE A 103 -5.49 -44.78 12.47
C PHE A 103 -5.43 -45.08 10.97
N ILE A 104 -4.24 -45.08 10.36
CA ILE A 104 -4.05 -45.44 8.94
C ILE A 104 -4.52 -46.88 8.68
N LYS A 105 -4.17 -47.82 9.55
CA LYS A 105 -4.64 -49.22 9.45
C LYS A 105 -6.17 -49.32 9.56
N ALA A 106 -6.80 -48.53 10.42
CA ALA A 106 -8.25 -48.49 10.55
C ALA A 106 -8.91 -47.94 9.28
N VAL A 107 -8.43 -46.81 8.76
CA VAL A 107 -8.93 -46.22 7.51
C VAL A 107 -8.77 -47.20 6.34
N ASN A 108 -7.62 -47.87 6.23
CA ASN A 108 -7.35 -48.83 5.16
C ASN A 108 -8.23 -50.10 5.20
N LYS A 109 -8.92 -50.37 6.32
CA LYS A 109 -9.88 -51.48 6.47
C LYS A 109 -11.32 -51.09 6.12
N THR A 110 -11.57 -49.81 5.78
CA THR A 110 -12.90 -49.28 5.46
C THR A 110 -13.07 -49.01 3.97
N ASP A 111 -14.30 -48.67 3.54
CA ASP A 111 -14.60 -48.26 2.16
C ASP A 111 -13.83 -46.98 1.75
N ILE A 112 -13.41 -46.16 2.71
CA ILE A 112 -12.64 -44.92 2.52
C ILE A 112 -11.38 -45.16 1.69
N ALA A 113 -10.71 -46.30 1.88
CA ALA A 113 -9.47 -46.64 1.17
C ALA A 113 -9.66 -46.73 -0.35
N SER A 114 -10.88 -47.10 -0.79
CA SER A 114 -11.23 -47.22 -2.21
C SER A 114 -11.55 -45.87 -2.87
N VAL A 115 -11.98 -44.88 -2.08
CA VAL A 115 -12.43 -43.56 -2.58
C VAL A 115 -11.48 -42.42 -2.22
N SER A 116 -10.48 -42.66 -1.37
CA SER A 116 -9.49 -41.66 -0.96
C SER A 116 -8.12 -42.26 -0.69
N SER A 117 -7.07 -41.65 -1.23
CA SER A 117 -5.68 -42.03 -0.93
C SER A 117 -5.15 -41.44 0.39
N VAL A 118 -6.03 -41.02 1.29
CA VAL A 118 -5.67 -40.39 2.58
C VAL A 118 -4.77 -41.30 3.43
N GLY A 119 -5.04 -42.60 3.49
CA GLY A 119 -4.19 -43.57 4.22
C GLY A 119 -2.76 -43.59 3.68
N THR A 120 -2.59 -43.65 2.36
CA THR A 120 -1.26 -43.62 1.70
C THR A 120 -0.53 -42.30 1.92
N ARG A 121 -1.23 -41.16 1.83
CA ARG A 121 -0.62 -39.84 2.04
C ARG A 121 -0.19 -39.63 3.50
N LEU A 122 -1.01 -40.07 4.45
CA LEU A 122 -0.66 -40.05 5.87
C LEU A 122 0.52 -40.97 6.17
N ASN A 123 0.57 -42.17 5.58
CA ASN A 123 1.70 -43.08 5.74
C ASN A 123 3.02 -42.46 5.26
N LYS A 124 3.02 -41.89 4.05
CA LYS A 124 4.19 -41.17 3.52
C LYS A 124 4.60 -39.99 4.41
N PHE A 125 3.65 -39.30 5.04
CA PHE A 125 3.95 -38.20 5.95
C PHE A 125 4.63 -38.69 7.23
N ILE A 126 4.06 -39.69 7.91
CA ILE A 126 4.64 -40.20 9.16
C ILE A 126 5.98 -40.89 8.95
N ASP A 127 6.18 -41.56 7.81
CA ASP A 127 7.47 -42.18 7.47
C ASP A 127 8.57 -41.13 7.29
N ARG A 128 8.25 -39.99 6.65
CA ARG A 128 9.18 -38.86 6.52
C ARG A 128 9.53 -38.26 7.88
N ALA A 129 8.51 -38.04 8.72
CA ALA A 129 8.71 -37.49 10.05
C ALA A 129 9.55 -38.44 10.94
N ASN A 130 9.29 -39.74 10.86
CA ASN A 130 10.05 -40.75 11.60
C ASN A 130 11.50 -40.88 11.10
N THR A 131 11.72 -40.77 9.79
CA THR A 131 13.06 -40.71 9.18
C THR A 131 13.81 -39.47 9.66
N GLY A 132 13.14 -38.31 9.68
CA GLY A 132 13.72 -37.08 10.21
C GLY A 132 14.09 -37.17 11.68
N MET A 133 13.21 -37.75 12.51
CA MET A 133 13.48 -37.95 13.95
C MET A 133 14.65 -38.90 14.18
N SER A 134 14.72 -39.99 13.42
CA SER A 134 15.86 -40.93 13.46
C SER A 134 17.17 -40.26 13.01
N GLY A 135 17.09 -39.35 12.03
CA GLY A 135 18.23 -38.54 11.60
C GLY A 135 18.73 -37.60 12.70
N LEU A 136 17.82 -36.94 13.41
CA LEU A 136 18.17 -36.06 14.53
C LEU A 136 18.90 -36.81 15.65
N GLN A 137 18.47 -38.04 15.95
CA GLN A 137 19.11 -38.88 16.99
C GLN A 137 20.53 -39.32 16.63
N LYS A 138 20.77 -39.58 15.35
CA LYS A 138 22.09 -40.00 14.85
C LYS A 138 23.00 -38.82 14.53
N SER A 139 22.48 -37.60 14.62
CA SER A 139 23.23 -36.41 14.30
C SER A 139 24.26 -36.12 15.39
N ASP A 140 25.48 -35.82 14.98
CA ASP A 140 26.50 -35.32 15.89
C ASP A 140 26.17 -33.87 16.26
N LEU A 141 25.64 -33.68 17.46
CA LEU A 141 25.23 -32.38 17.98
C LEU A 141 26.42 -31.42 18.03
N ASN A 142 27.62 -31.90 18.35
CA ASN A 142 28.82 -31.06 18.43
C ASN A 142 29.27 -30.64 17.03
N ALA A 143 29.24 -31.56 16.05
CA ALA A 143 29.51 -31.20 14.65
C ALA A 143 28.49 -30.18 14.12
N ASN A 144 27.20 -30.34 14.45
CA ASN A 144 26.14 -29.39 14.08
C ASN A 144 26.35 -28.02 14.73
N LEU A 145 26.73 -27.96 15.99
CA LEU A 145 27.05 -26.70 16.69
C LEU A 145 28.28 -26.02 16.09
N GLN A 146 29.33 -26.78 15.77
CA GLN A 146 30.49 -26.24 15.06
C GLN A 146 30.13 -25.71 13.67
N MET A 147 29.25 -26.40 12.95
CA MET A 147 28.74 -25.93 11.66
C MET A 147 27.93 -24.64 11.82
N LEU A 148 27.05 -24.55 12.82
CA LEU A 148 26.30 -23.33 13.13
C LEU A 148 27.23 -22.17 13.45
N SER A 149 28.26 -22.38 14.27
CA SER A 149 29.24 -21.36 14.62
C SER A 149 30.05 -20.88 13.42
N ARG A 150 30.45 -21.79 12.52
CA ARG A 150 31.11 -21.43 11.25
C ARG A 150 30.18 -20.61 10.35
N GLN A 151 28.91 -20.99 10.24
CA GLN A 151 27.92 -20.23 9.47
C GLN A 151 27.67 -18.85 10.08
N ARG A 152 27.59 -18.76 11.40
CA ARG A 152 27.50 -17.48 12.13
C ARG A 152 28.67 -16.57 11.79
N GLN A 153 29.90 -17.08 11.84
CA GLN A 153 31.10 -16.31 11.49
C GLN A 153 31.11 -15.90 10.02
N ALA A 154 30.73 -16.78 9.10
CA ALA A 154 30.63 -16.44 7.67
C ALA A 154 29.60 -15.32 7.44
N ILE A 155 28.43 -15.40 8.08
CA ILE A 155 27.36 -14.41 7.96
C ILE A 155 27.75 -13.08 8.62
N ALA A 156 28.45 -13.12 9.76
CA ALA A 156 29.04 -11.92 10.38
C ALA A 156 30.11 -11.28 9.48
N GLY A 157 30.92 -12.10 8.82
CA GLY A 157 31.89 -11.65 7.81
C GLY A 157 31.20 -10.93 6.65
N VAL A 158 30.16 -11.54 6.07
CA VAL A 158 29.34 -10.93 5.01
C VAL A 158 28.66 -9.64 5.49
N HIS A 159 28.10 -9.64 6.70
CA HIS A 159 27.47 -8.46 7.28
C HIS A 159 28.47 -7.29 7.40
N ASN A 160 29.62 -7.52 8.01
CA ASN A 160 30.57 -6.46 8.36
C ASN A 160 31.50 -6.04 7.20
N HIS A 161 31.79 -6.93 6.25
CA HIS A 161 32.72 -6.63 5.15
C HIS A 161 32.02 -6.22 3.86
N PHE A 162 30.76 -6.60 3.67
CA PHE A 162 30.05 -6.40 2.42
C PHE A 162 28.78 -5.55 2.59
N ILE A 163 28.08 -5.73 3.71
CA ILE A 163 26.74 -5.17 3.92
C ILE A 163 26.77 -3.84 4.72
N SER A 164 27.56 -3.71 5.77
CA SER A 164 27.55 -2.52 6.66
C SER A 164 28.20 -1.29 6.04
N ASP A 165 29.29 -1.48 5.27
CA ASP A 165 30.16 -0.39 4.81
C ASP A 165 30.07 -0.14 3.29
N TYR A 166 29.50 -1.07 2.52
CA TYR A 166 29.48 -1.02 1.04
C TYR A 166 28.09 -1.15 0.40
N PHE A 167 27.06 -1.50 1.17
CA PHE A 167 25.70 -1.71 0.66
C PHE A 167 24.72 -0.78 1.37
N LEU A 168 24.45 0.40 0.79
CA LEU A 168 23.25 1.16 1.15
C LEU A 168 22.09 0.61 0.30
N LEU A 169 21.26 -0.24 0.89
CA LEU A 169 20.01 -0.68 0.24
C LEU A 169 19.03 0.50 0.19
N THR A 170 19.04 1.23 -0.92
CA THR A 170 17.89 2.03 -1.34
C THR A 170 16.90 1.11 -2.09
N GLN A 171 15.58 1.34 -1.94
CA GLN A 171 14.52 0.36 -2.27
C GLN A 171 14.28 0.14 -3.78
N LYS A 172 15.27 -0.22 -4.60
CA LYS A 172 15.07 -0.66 -6.00
C LYS A 172 15.84 -1.92 -6.39
N ARG A 173 15.18 -2.82 -7.10
CA ARG A 173 15.72 -4.02 -7.77
C ARG A 173 16.82 -3.53 -8.71
N GLY A 174 18.04 -3.96 -8.48
CA GLY A 174 19.11 -3.80 -9.45
C GLY A 174 18.84 -4.73 -10.62
N ILE A 175 18.14 -4.25 -11.65
CA ILE A 175 18.37 -4.80 -12.99
C ILE A 175 19.65 -4.12 -13.47
N LEU A 176 20.79 -4.81 -13.36
CA LEU A 176 22.03 -4.36 -13.99
C LEU A 176 22.76 -5.56 -14.58
N GLN A 177 22.30 -5.97 -15.76
CA GLN A 177 23.24 -6.18 -16.85
C GLN A 177 23.19 -4.88 -17.66
N LEU A 178 24.24 -4.06 -17.58
CA LEU A 178 24.41 -2.95 -18.51
C LEU A 178 25.01 -3.52 -19.79
N ASN A 179 24.30 -3.34 -20.90
CA ASN A 179 24.94 -3.35 -22.20
C ASN A 179 25.87 -2.13 -22.30
N GLU A 180 26.98 -2.29 -23.00
CA GLU A 180 28.10 -1.34 -23.14
C GLU A 180 27.77 -0.05 -23.92
N VAL A 181 26.56 0.51 -23.83
CA VAL A 181 26.23 1.74 -24.57
C VAL A 181 25.53 2.76 -23.67
N ASP A 182 26.28 3.84 -23.42
CA ASP A 182 25.89 5.20 -23.03
C ASP A 182 24.86 5.36 -21.91
N SER A 183 25.35 5.60 -20.69
CA SER A 183 24.59 6.28 -19.64
C SER A 183 25.52 6.86 -18.56
N VAL A 184 25.41 8.17 -18.34
CA VAL A 184 26.20 9.00 -17.42
C VAL A 184 25.87 8.68 -15.95
N LEU A 185 26.91 8.46 -15.12
CA LEU A 185 26.82 8.36 -13.66
C LEU A 185 26.92 9.76 -13.03
N VAL A 186 25.81 10.29 -12.49
CA VAL A 186 25.80 11.54 -11.70
C VAL A 186 26.06 11.22 -10.23
N LYS A 187 27.22 11.66 -9.70
CA LYS A 187 27.53 11.60 -8.26
C LYS A 187 27.01 12.86 -7.56
N PHE A 188 25.93 12.72 -6.79
CA PHE A 188 25.44 13.78 -5.90
C PHE A 188 26.30 13.84 -4.62
N ASN A 189 26.98 14.96 -4.41
CA ASN A 189 27.63 15.34 -3.15
C ASN A 189 27.24 16.81 -2.82
N GLU A 190 27.55 17.31 -1.62
CA GLU A 190 27.17 18.69 -1.23
C GLU A 190 27.66 19.77 -2.21
N SER A 191 28.76 19.55 -2.94
CA SER A 191 29.28 20.50 -3.94
C SER A 191 28.51 20.49 -5.28
N ASN A 192 27.83 19.39 -5.62
CA ASN A 192 27.11 19.20 -6.89
C ASN A 192 25.58 19.15 -6.70
N PHE A 193 25.11 19.40 -5.47
CA PHE A 193 23.69 19.45 -5.11
C PHE A 193 23.05 20.81 -5.42
N TYR A 194 23.83 21.78 -5.90
CA TYR A 194 23.38 23.11 -6.28
C TYR A 194 23.18 23.22 -7.79
N SER A 195 22.11 23.92 -8.20
CA SER A 195 21.82 24.20 -9.60
C SER A 195 22.91 25.13 -10.16
N PRO A 196 23.61 24.76 -11.25
CA PRO A 196 24.67 25.58 -11.84
C PRO A 196 24.11 26.90 -12.43
N ASP A 197 22.82 26.94 -12.73
CA ASP A 197 22.16 28.07 -13.36
C ASP A 197 21.77 29.22 -12.41
N THR A 198 21.99 29.10 -11.09
CA THR A 198 21.80 30.27 -10.23
C THR A 198 23.06 31.11 -10.24
N PHE A 199 22.93 32.39 -10.59
CA PHE A 199 24.02 33.38 -10.54
C PHE A 199 24.71 33.47 -9.17
N ASP A 200 24.13 32.87 -8.12
CA ASP A 200 24.65 32.82 -6.76
C ASP A 200 25.10 31.42 -6.27
N GLY A 201 24.86 30.34 -7.04
CA GLY A 201 25.18 28.96 -6.67
C GLY A 201 24.49 28.42 -5.39
N LYS A 202 23.41 29.06 -4.91
CA LYS A 202 22.82 28.74 -3.58
C LYS A 202 21.61 27.80 -3.60
N ASN A 203 20.89 27.65 -4.72
CA ASN A 203 19.67 26.84 -4.74
C ASN A 203 19.97 25.38 -5.11
N ARG A 204 19.42 24.46 -4.31
CA ARG A 204 19.68 23.04 -4.40
C ARG A 204 18.72 22.33 -5.37
N TYR A 205 19.19 21.30 -6.07
CA TYR A 205 18.34 20.39 -6.85
C TYR A 205 17.32 19.69 -5.94
N LEU A 206 16.08 19.59 -6.41
CA LEU A 206 15.04 18.83 -5.70
C LEU A 206 15.05 17.38 -6.21
N VAL A 207 15.46 16.47 -5.34
CA VAL A 207 15.49 15.03 -5.66
C VAL A 207 14.28 14.37 -5.03
N HIS A 208 13.37 13.87 -5.87
CA HIS A 208 12.20 13.15 -5.42
C HIS A 208 12.37 11.64 -5.62
N TYR A 209 12.19 10.92 -4.52
CA TYR A 209 12.19 9.48 -4.48
C TYR A 209 10.81 8.99 -4.07
N THR A 210 10.10 8.33 -5.00
CA THR A 210 8.84 7.64 -4.67
C THR A 210 9.14 6.17 -4.39
N PRO A 211 8.84 5.66 -3.17
CA PRO A 211 8.96 4.24 -2.87
C PRO A 211 8.21 3.39 -3.90
N GLY A 212 8.90 2.43 -4.53
CA GLY A 212 8.31 1.54 -5.54
C GLY A 212 8.28 2.01 -7.00
N LYS A 213 8.71 3.25 -7.32
CA LYS A 213 8.87 3.69 -8.73
C LYS A 213 10.33 3.67 -9.14
N ASN A 214 10.72 2.97 -10.22
CA ASN A 214 12.12 2.81 -10.67
C ASN A 214 12.84 4.09 -11.11
N ASN A 215 12.14 5.22 -11.29
CA ASN A 215 12.76 6.48 -11.71
C ASN A 215 13.13 7.36 -10.49
N ILE A 216 14.23 8.10 -10.58
CA ILE A 216 14.56 9.21 -9.68
C ILE A 216 14.23 10.48 -10.45
N ILE A 217 13.42 11.36 -9.86
CA ILE A 217 13.09 12.64 -10.48
C ILE A 217 14.03 13.67 -9.86
N VAL A 218 14.83 14.31 -10.69
CA VAL A 218 15.73 15.41 -10.31
C VAL A 218 15.18 16.67 -10.96
N GLU A 219 14.68 17.60 -10.16
CA GLU A 219 14.09 18.85 -10.64
C GLU A 219 15.05 20.02 -10.36
N SER A 220 15.39 20.79 -11.40
CA SER A 220 16.19 22.02 -11.27
C SER A 220 15.31 23.15 -10.71
N PRO A 221 15.69 23.80 -9.60
CA PRO A 221 14.89 24.88 -9.01
C PRO A 221 14.67 26.06 -9.97
N ASN A 222 15.58 26.32 -10.91
CA ASN A 222 15.42 27.40 -11.89
C ASN A 222 14.47 27.02 -13.03
N LEU A 223 14.57 25.79 -13.54
CA LEU A 223 13.60 25.29 -14.51
C LEU A 223 12.19 25.21 -13.89
N LEU A 224 12.10 24.86 -12.60
CA LEU A 224 10.83 24.89 -11.85
C LEU A 224 10.30 26.31 -11.64
N ASN A 225 11.15 27.29 -11.32
CA ASN A 225 10.70 28.69 -11.19
C ASN A 225 10.20 29.22 -12.54
N ARG A 226 10.98 29.02 -13.62
CA ARG A 226 10.58 29.39 -14.98
C ARG A 226 9.29 28.70 -15.39
N PHE A 227 9.15 27.41 -15.11
CA PHE A 227 7.92 26.68 -15.36
C PHE A 227 6.74 27.23 -14.58
N GLN A 228 6.93 27.48 -13.28
CA GLN A 228 5.89 28.04 -12.44
C GLN A 228 5.46 29.40 -12.97
N ASP A 229 6.40 30.25 -13.40
CA ASP A 229 6.11 31.56 -13.98
C ASP A 229 5.38 31.46 -15.33
N GLU A 230 5.79 30.52 -16.18
CA GLU A 230 5.11 30.23 -17.46
C GLU A 230 3.68 29.73 -17.23
N LEU A 231 3.46 28.79 -16.30
CA LEU A 231 2.11 28.32 -15.99
C LEU A 231 1.27 29.35 -15.22
N LYS A 232 1.87 30.16 -14.34
CA LYS A 232 1.18 31.30 -13.69
C LYS A 232 0.69 32.28 -14.74
N SER A 233 1.53 32.56 -15.74
CA SER A 233 1.15 33.41 -16.87
C SER A 233 0.04 32.77 -17.71
N ALA A 234 0.12 31.46 -17.96
CA ALA A 234 -0.90 30.70 -18.69
C ALA A 234 -2.25 30.64 -17.95
N THR A 235 -2.23 30.59 -16.61
CA THR A 235 -3.43 30.48 -15.75
C THR A 235 -3.98 31.83 -15.29
N ALA A 236 -3.22 32.92 -15.42
CA ALA A 236 -3.65 34.27 -15.02
C ALA A 236 -5.04 34.68 -15.59
N PRO A 237 -5.40 34.39 -16.86
CA PRO A 237 -6.72 34.73 -17.40
C PRO A 237 -7.89 34.02 -16.71
N VAL A 238 -7.63 32.86 -16.11
CA VAL A 238 -8.64 31.99 -15.47
C VAL A 238 -8.49 31.96 -13.95
N GLN A 239 -7.64 32.82 -13.38
CA GLN A 239 -7.41 32.85 -11.94
C GLN A 239 -8.63 33.34 -11.15
N ASN A 240 -9.37 34.29 -11.73
CA ASN A 240 -10.47 34.99 -11.09
C ASN A 240 -11.81 34.71 -11.80
N LEU A 241 -12.05 33.45 -12.19
CA LEU A 241 -13.34 33.08 -12.77
C LEU A 241 -14.45 33.38 -11.76
N GLY A 242 -15.51 34.07 -12.22
CA GLY A 242 -16.61 34.50 -11.36
C GLY A 242 -17.32 33.35 -10.64
N ILE A 243 -17.23 32.13 -11.18
CA ILE A 243 -17.79 30.91 -10.58
C ILE A 243 -17.06 30.45 -9.31
N PHE A 244 -15.77 30.78 -9.12
CA PHE A 244 -14.99 30.24 -8.00
C PHE A 244 -15.48 30.68 -6.61
N PRO A 245 -15.79 31.96 -6.35
CA PRO A 245 -16.36 32.37 -5.07
C PRO A 245 -17.71 31.70 -4.79
N VAL A 246 -18.51 31.48 -5.83
CA VAL A 246 -19.83 30.85 -5.70
C VAL A 246 -19.71 29.36 -5.37
N LEU A 247 -18.73 28.66 -5.97
CA LEU A 247 -18.41 27.27 -5.63
C LEU A 247 -17.93 27.11 -4.19
N THR A 248 -17.01 27.97 -3.72
CA THR A 248 -16.54 27.94 -2.32
C THR A 248 -17.70 28.12 -1.34
N ARG A 249 -18.67 28.99 -1.67
CA ARG A 249 -19.88 29.17 -0.87
C ARG A 249 -20.78 27.95 -0.90
N LEU A 250 -20.94 27.30 -2.07
CA LEU A 250 -21.67 26.03 -2.18
C LEU A 250 -21.06 24.97 -1.26
N ASP A 251 -19.73 24.80 -1.29
CA ASP A 251 -19.01 23.84 -0.46
C ASP A 251 -19.25 24.09 1.03
N THR A 252 -19.11 25.35 1.43
CA THR A 252 -19.33 25.78 2.81
C THR A 252 -20.77 25.52 3.24
N SER A 253 -21.74 25.86 2.41
CA SER A 253 -23.16 25.63 2.68
C SER A 253 -23.51 24.15 2.83
N LEU A 254 -23.03 23.29 1.93
CA LEU A 254 -23.31 21.86 1.97
C LEU A 254 -22.61 21.17 3.16
N SER A 255 -21.37 21.58 3.47
CA SER A 255 -20.67 21.09 4.65
C SER A 255 -21.39 21.47 5.94
N ASN A 256 -21.79 22.74 6.07
CA ASN A 256 -22.53 23.23 7.23
C ASN A 256 -23.87 22.52 7.39
N LEU A 257 -24.56 22.24 6.30
CA LEU A 257 -25.79 21.45 6.33
C LEU A 257 -25.54 20.02 6.80
N GLY A 258 -24.52 19.35 6.27
CA GLY A 258 -24.16 17.99 6.70
C GLY A 258 -23.87 17.92 8.20
N ASP A 259 -23.14 18.90 8.73
CA ASP A 259 -22.84 19.02 10.16
C ASP A 259 -24.09 19.37 10.99
N HIS A 260 -24.98 20.19 10.45
CA HIS A 260 -26.28 20.50 11.07
C HIS A 260 -27.19 19.27 11.19
N LEU A 261 -27.30 18.47 10.12
CA LEU A 261 -28.06 17.21 10.13
C LEU A 261 -27.54 16.26 11.22
N ASP A 262 -26.22 16.14 11.34
CA ASP A 262 -25.57 15.34 12.38
C ASP A 262 -25.81 15.86 13.80
N LYS A 263 -25.84 17.19 13.96
CA LYS A 263 -26.17 17.86 15.22
C LYS A 263 -27.63 17.59 15.61
N VAL A 264 -28.59 17.83 14.73
CA VAL A 264 -30.02 17.60 14.99
C VAL A 264 -30.28 16.13 15.33
N LYS A 265 -29.68 15.20 14.60
CA LYS A 265 -29.71 13.76 14.91
C LYS A 265 -29.31 13.47 16.35
N THR A 266 -28.26 14.14 16.84
CA THR A 266 -27.68 13.92 18.17
C THR A 266 -28.51 14.59 19.27
N GLU A 267 -28.83 15.87 19.11
CA GLU A 267 -29.57 16.67 20.10
C GLU A 267 -31.00 16.17 20.28
N GLN A 268 -31.69 15.84 19.18
CA GLN A 268 -33.06 15.32 19.22
C GLN A 268 -33.13 13.82 19.47
N ARG A 269 -31.97 13.15 19.63
CA ARG A 269 -31.84 11.71 19.89
C ARG A 269 -32.65 10.86 18.89
N LEU A 270 -32.61 11.24 17.61
CA LEU A 270 -33.42 10.61 16.54
C LEU A 270 -33.14 9.10 16.41
N SER A 271 -31.93 8.67 16.79
CA SER A 271 -31.52 7.26 16.85
C SER A 271 -32.40 6.38 17.74
N ARG A 272 -33.08 6.96 18.74
CA ARG A 272 -33.96 6.21 19.66
C ARG A 272 -35.31 5.85 19.04
N TYR A 273 -35.69 6.51 17.94
CA TYR A 273 -37.04 6.41 17.37
C TYR A 273 -37.09 5.71 16.02
N SER A 274 -36.02 5.77 15.21
CA SER A 274 -35.92 5.04 13.95
C SER A 274 -34.47 4.81 13.52
N THR A 275 -34.09 3.55 13.31
CA THR A 275 -32.77 3.17 12.76
C THR A 275 -32.65 3.55 11.29
N GLU A 276 -33.73 3.42 10.52
CA GLU A 276 -33.77 3.78 9.10
C GLU A 276 -33.55 5.28 8.87
N LEU A 277 -34.19 6.12 9.70
CA LEU A 277 -33.97 7.57 9.69
C LEU A 277 -32.49 7.91 9.95
N LEU A 278 -31.86 7.21 10.89
CA LEU A 278 -30.45 7.42 11.21
C LEU A 278 -29.52 7.02 10.06
N LEU A 279 -29.81 5.90 9.38
CA LEU A 279 -29.04 5.48 8.21
C LEU A 279 -29.16 6.49 7.09
N ASN A 280 -30.38 6.92 6.77
CA ASN A 280 -30.63 7.91 5.71
C ASN A 280 -29.96 9.27 6.01
N ILE A 281 -29.94 9.72 7.27
CA ILE A 281 -29.21 10.94 7.66
C ILE A 281 -27.70 10.76 7.45
N LYS A 282 -27.12 9.62 7.88
CA LYS A 282 -25.68 9.37 7.72
C LYS A 282 -25.26 9.28 6.26
N GLU A 283 -26.04 8.57 5.45
CA GLU A 283 -25.80 8.46 4.00
C GLU A 283 -25.87 9.83 3.35
N LEU A 284 -26.90 10.63 3.65
CA LEU A 284 -27.04 11.97 3.11
C LEU A 284 -25.89 12.89 3.55
N SER A 285 -25.50 12.90 4.84
CA SER A 285 -24.37 13.70 5.33
C SER A 285 -23.05 13.32 4.65
N ALA A 286 -22.83 12.04 4.34
CA ALA A 286 -21.67 11.61 3.56
C ALA A 286 -21.76 12.06 2.09
N GLU A 287 -22.93 11.90 1.47
CA GLU A 287 -23.17 12.28 0.08
C GLU A 287 -23.11 13.80 -0.16
N LEU A 288 -23.49 14.63 0.82
CA LEU A 288 -23.39 16.09 0.76
C LEU A 288 -21.93 16.56 0.74
N LYS A 289 -21.00 15.76 1.29
CA LYS A 289 -19.57 16.05 1.33
C LYS A 289 -18.83 15.60 0.06
N ASP A 290 -19.48 14.85 -0.83
CA ASP A 290 -18.87 14.34 -2.06
C ASP A 290 -19.68 14.71 -3.30
N LEU A 291 -19.21 15.76 -3.99
CA LEU A 291 -19.71 16.18 -5.30
C LEU A 291 -18.80 15.77 -6.47
N SER A 292 -17.81 14.91 -6.23
CA SER A 292 -16.84 14.49 -7.27
C SER A 292 -17.50 13.79 -8.46
N SER A 293 -18.69 13.20 -8.26
CA SER A 293 -19.49 12.57 -9.32
C SER A 293 -20.21 13.57 -10.23
N VAL A 294 -20.38 14.83 -9.81
CA VAL A 294 -20.99 15.90 -10.60
C VAL A 294 -19.93 16.52 -11.51
N ARG A 295 -20.07 16.33 -12.84
CA ARG A 295 -19.00 16.67 -13.79
C ARG A 295 -18.70 18.17 -13.80
N PHE A 296 -19.72 19.04 -13.83
CA PHE A 296 -19.50 20.49 -13.74
C PHE A 296 -18.67 20.86 -12.51
N TYR A 297 -19.10 20.40 -11.34
CA TYR A 297 -18.44 20.68 -10.07
C TYR A 297 -17.01 20.15 -10.07
N ARG A 298 -16.79 18.89 -10.44
CA ARG A 298 -15.47 18.26 -10.50
C ARG A 298 -14.50 19.06 -11.38
N TYR A 299 -14.94 19.50 -12.55
CA TYR A 299 -14.09 20.23 -13.49
C TYR A 299 -13.76 21.63 -12.98
N ALA A 300 -14.75 22.36 -12.48
CA ALA A 300 -14.55 23.70 -11.97
C ALA A 300 -13.71 23.70 -10.68
N HIS A 301 -13.94 22.75 -9.78
CA HIS A 301 -13.16 22.57 -8.56
C HIS A 301 -11.73 22.10 -8.86
N GLY A 302 -11.55 21.17 -9.80
CA GLY A 302 -10.23 20.71 -10.25
C GLY A 302 -9.40 21.85 -10.83
N LEU A 303 -10.00 22.67 -11.70
CA LEU A 303 -9.36 23.88 -12.22
C LEU A 303 -9.01 24.86 -11.10
N LYS A 304 -9.93 25.15 -10.18
CA LYS A 304 -9.67 26.03 -9.04
C LYS A 304 -8.51 25.51 -8.19
N THR A 305 -8.49 24.22 -7.89
CA THR A 305 -7.42 23.57 -7.11
C THR A 305 -6.08 23.67 -7.82
N PHE A 306 -6.04 23.46 -9.13
CA PHE A 306 -4.82 23.64 -9.91
C PHE A 306 -4.33 25.09 -9.88
N VAL A 307 -5.22 26.05 -10.15
CA VAL A 307 -4.94 27.49 -10.15
C VAL A 307 -4.49 27.99 -8.77
N ASP A 308 -5.02 27.44 -7.68
CA ASP A 308 -4.60 27.79 -6.33
C ASP A 308 -3.23 27.16 -6.00
N THR A 309 -3.06 25.88 -6.34
CA THR A 309 -1.84 25.11 -6.04
C THR A 309 -0.63 25.67 -6.76
N ILE A 310 -0.78 26.13 -8.00
CA ILE A 310 0.30 26.68 -8.80
C ILE A 310 0.91 27.96 -8.20
N GLN A 311 0.16 28.68 -7.36
CA GLN A 311 0.64 29.90 -6.74
C GLN A 311 1.75 29.60 -5.72
N THR A 312 1.64 28.45 -5.06
CA THR A 312 2.50 28.06 -3.93
C THR A 312 3.43 26.90 -4.25
N GLU A 313 3.01 25.95 -5.07
CA GLU A 313 3.77 24.75 -5.42
C GLU A 313 4.59 24.98 -6.68
N ARG A 314 5.88 24.60 -6.61
CA ARG A 314 6.84 24.73 -7.70
C ARG A 314 7.17 23.40 -8.35
N ARG A 315 6.91 22.29 -7.66
CA ARG A 315 7.31 20.94 -8.09
C ARG A 315 6.45 20.46 -9.24
N PHE A 316 7.09 20.16 -10.37
CA PHE A 316 6.38 19.59 -11.51
C PHE A 316 5.76 18.23 -11.18
N SER A 317 6.45 17.39 -10.43
CA SER A 317 5.91 16.10 -9.98
C SER A 317 4.60 16.20 -9.16
N ALA A 318 4.38 17.31 -8.46
CA ALA A 318 3.14 17.58 -7.74
C ALA A 318 2.06 18.22 -8.65
N LEU A 319 2.48 19.08 -9.58
CA LEU A 319 1.59 19.75 -10.53
C LEU A 319 1.12 18.83 -11.66
N LYS A 320 1.93 17.85 -12.07
CA LYS A 320 1.67 16.98 -13.23
C LYS A 320 0.33 16.23 -13.14
N PRO A 321 -0.02 15.55 -12.03
CA PRO A 321 -1.33 14.91 -11.90
C PRO A 321 -2.48 15.92 -12.04
N LEU A 322 -2.33 17.13 -11.47
CA LEU A 322 -3.34 18.18 -11.55
C LEU A 322 -3.50 18.70 -12.99
N ILE A 323 -2.41 18.81 -13.75
CA ILE A 323 -2.42 19.19 -15.17
C ILE A 323 -3.15 18.12 -15.99
N GLU A 324 -2.82 16.84 -15.78
CA GLU A 324 -3.47 15.71 -16.46
C GLU A 324 -4.98 15.67 -16.16
N ASP A 325 -5.37 15.97 -14.92
CA ASP A 325 -6.76 16.00 -14.47
C ASP A 325 -7.58 17.14 -15.09
N ILE A 326 -6.97 18.26 -15.51
CA ILE A 326 -7.69 19.42 -16.08
C ILE A 326 -7.58 19.54 -17.59
N ARG A 327 -6.60 18.89 -18.24
CA ARG A 327 -6.30 19.05 -19.67
C ARG A 327 -7.52 18.81 -20.59
N ASN A 328 -8.23 17.70 -20.41
CA ASN A 328 -9.46 17.43 -21.16
C ASN A 328 -10.71 18.13 -20.58
N PRO A 329 -10.84 18.28 -19.24
CA PRO A 329 -11.94 19.02 -18.64
C PRO A 329 -12.06 20.51 -18.95
N MET A 330 -10.97 21.22 -19.27
CA MET A 330 -11.01 22.67 -19.53
C MET A 330 -11.89 23.03 -20.73
N ASP A 331 -11.78 22.30 -21.84
CA ASP A 331 -12.66 22.50 -23.00
C ASP A 331 -14.13 22.17 -22.69
N THR A 332 -14.35 21.10 -21.91
CA THR A 332 -15.70 20.73 -21.49
C THR A 332 -16.31 21.79 -20.56
N LEU A 333 -15.50 22.37 -19.68
CA LEU A 333 -15.91 23.47 -18.81
C LEU A 333 -16.18 24.73 -19.62
N ALA A 334 -15.34 25.06 -20.62
CA ALA A 334 -15.53 26.20 -21.50
C ALA A 334 -16.90 26.17 -22.19
N VAL A 335 -17.24 25.04 -22.84
CA VAL A 335 -18.55 24.84 -23.48
C VAL A 335 -19.69 24.98 -22.48
N ARG A 336 -19.50 24.55 -21.22
CA ARG A 336 -20.51 24.69 -20.17
C ARG A 336 -20.68 26.12 -19.69
N LEU A 337 -19.60 26.90 -19.58
CA LEU A 337 -19.69 28.33 -19.21
C LEU A 337 -20.42 29.13 -20.29
N GLU A 338 -20.11 28.88 -21.56
CA GLU A 338 -20.76 29.52 -22.71
C GLU A 338 -22.27 29.25 -22.75
N ASN A 339 -22.65 28.00 -22.53
CA ASN A 339 -24.05 27.56 -22.55
C ASN A 339 -24.76 27.72 -21.19
N LYS A 340 -24.08 28.24 -20.16
CA LYS A 340 -24.56 28.32 -18.78
C LYS A 340 -25.14 26.99 -18.25
N ASN A 341 -24.50 25.88 -18.63
CA ASN A 341 -25.00 24.53 -18.41
C ASN A 341 -24.43 23.92 -17.13
N ILE A 342 -25.27 23.88 -16.09
CA ILE A 342 -25.02 23.22 -14.80
C ILE A 342 -26.01 22.10 -14.51
N THR A 343 -26.62 21.50 -15.53
CA THR A 343 -27.75 20.58 -15.37
C THR A 343 -27.45 19.33 -14.52
N ASP A 344 -26.21 18.85 -14.52
CA ASP A 344 -25.79 17.76 -13.63
C ASP A 344 -25.73 18.18 -12.16
N LEU A 345 -25.32 19.42 -11.88
CA LEU A 345 -25.35 19.99 -10.53
C LEU A 345 -26.79 20.25 -10.07
N GLU A 346 -27.65 20.78 -10.95
CA GLU A 346 -29.07 20.98 -10.68
C GLU A 346 -29.75 19.67 -10.29
N LYS A 347 -29.57 18.62 -11.12
CA LYS A 347 -30.09 17.28 -10.82
C LYS A 347 -29.59 16.73 -9.50
N ARG A 348 -28.32 17.00 -9.14
CA ARG A 348 -27.78 16.57 -7.84
C ARG A 348 -28.41 17.32 -6.67
N MET A 349 -28.64 18.64 -6.82
CA MET A 349 -29.33 19.43 -5.80
C MET A 349 -30.79 19.00 -5.65
N ASP A 350 -31.49 18.70 -6.75
CA ASP A 350 -32.87 18.20 -6.71
C ASP A 350 -32.94 16.81 -6.07
N TYR A 351 -31.95 15.95 -6.34
CA TYR A 351 -31.81 14.67 -5.65
C TYR A 351 -31.64 14.84 -4.14
N PHE A 352 -30.81 15.79 -3.69
CA PHE A 352 -30.67 16.08 -2.26
C PHE A 352 -31.97 16.62 -1.66
N ALA A 353 -32.65 17.54 -2.34
CA ALA A 353 -33.96 18.04 -1.92
C ALA A 353 -34.96 16.90 -1.75
N GLY A 354 -35.00 15.95 -2.70
CA GLY A 354 -35.84 14.76 -2.63
C GLY A 354 -35.53 13.88 -1.41
N LYS A 355 -34.24 13.56 -1.17
CA LYS A 355 -33.84 12.79 0.02
C LYS A 355 -34.20 13.50 1.32
N ILE A 356 -34.06 14.82 1.37
CA ILE A 356 -34.39 15.63 2.54
C ILE A 356 -35.91 15.66 2.78
N GLY A 357 -36.72 15.81 1.74
CA GLY A 357 -38.19 15.71 1.85
C GLY A 357 -38.66 14.33 2.35
N VAL A 358 -37.95 13.25 1.99
CA VAL A 358 -38.19 11.92 2.56
C VAL A 358 -37.88 11.89 4.05
N LEU A 359 -36.75 12.48 4.49
CA LEU A 359 -36.41 12.57 5.92
C LEU A 359 -37.47 13.31 6.72
N ASP A 360 -37.94 14.48 6.23
CA ASP A 360 -38.99 15.25 6.90
C ASP A 360 -40.31 14.46 6.96
N SER A 361 -40.67 13.76 5.88
CA SER A 361 -41.85 12.89 5.85
C SER A 361 -41.75 11.74 6.85
N MET A 362 -40.56 11.12 6.97
CA MET A 362 -40.29 10.08 7.96
C MET A 362 -40.42 10.62 9.39
N ILE A 363 -39.97 11.85 9.64
CA ILE A 363 -40.09 12.50 10.95
C ILE A 363 -41.54 12.83 11.26
N ALA A 364 -42.25 13.47 10.33
CA ALA A 364 -43.64 13.90 10.52
C ALA A 364 -44.59 12.73 10.76
N ASN A 365 -44.44 11.64 9.99
CA ASN A 365 -45.33 10.48 10.01
C ASN A 365 -44.99 9.45 11.09
N ASN A 366 -43.83 9.55 11.74
CA ASN A 366 -43.46 8.61 12.79
C ASN A 366 -44.06 9.03 14.15
N ASN A 367 -45.15 8.38 14.53
CA ASN A 367 -45.85 8.61 15.81
C ASN A 367 -44.99 8.28 17.05
N LYS A 368 -43.86 7.59 16.91
CA LYS A 368 -42.90 7.37 18.00
C LYS A 368 -42.07 8.62 18.32
N ILE A 369 -42.01 9.59 17.39
CA ILE A 369 -41.28 10.85 17.58
C ILE A 369 -42.20 11.87 18.28
N PRO A 370 -41.79 12.46 19.41
CA PRO A 370 -42.57 13.47 20.13
C PRO A 370 -42.97 14.66 19.24
N ALA A 371 -44.17 15.20 19.45
CA ALA A 371 -44.72 16.27 18.61
C ALA A 371 -43.89 17.57 18.64
N ASN A 372 -43.23 17.88 19.75
CA ASN A 372 -42.29 19.00 19.85
C ASN A 372 -41.05 18.80 18.96
N VAL A 373 -40.52 17.58 18.86
CA VAL A 373 -39.39 17.26 17.98
C VAL A 373 -39.83 17.34 16.52
N ARG A 374 -41.00 16.78 16.18
CA ARG A 374 -41.56 16.84 14.81
C ARG A 374 -41.82 18.27 14.31
N ARG A 375 -42.12 19.21 15.21
CA ARG A 375 -42.29 20.64 14.87
C ARG A 375 -40.98 21.41 14.81
N ALA A 376 -39.97 20.98 15.56
CA ALA A 376 -38.68 21.66 15.65
C ALA A 376 -37.72 21.28 14.52
N VAL A 377 -37.89 20.09 13.93
CA VAL A 377 -37.03 19.60 12.84
C VAL A 377 -37.72 19.85 11.49
N ASN A 378 -37.06 20.60 10.62
CA ASN A 378 -37.49 20.83 9.24
C ASN A 378 -36.26 20.95 8.34
N PHE A 379 -35.77 19.80 7.89
CA PHE A 379 -34.54 19.73 7.12
C PHE A 379 -34.70 20.35 5.73
N THR A 380 -35.91 20.39 5.17
CA THR A 380 -36.20 21.06 3.91
C THR A 380 -35.94 22.56 4.02
N ALA A 381 -36.41 23.20 5.10
CA ALA A 381 -36.13 24.61 5.33
C ALA A 381 -34.62 24.87 5.53
N ASP A 382 -33.93 23.99 6.27
CA ASP A 382 -32.49 24.07 6.48
C ASP A 382 -31.71 23.94 5.16
N PHE A 383 -32.15 23.03 4.28
CA PHE A 383 -31.57 22.85 2.94
C PHE A 383 -31.78 24.06 2.05
N GLU A 384 -32.99 24.60 1.98
CA GLU A 384 -33.27 25.79 1.16
C GLU A 384 -32.51 27.02 1.67
N ASN A 385 -32.37 27.17 2.99
CA ASN A 385 -31.53 28.22 3.58
C ASN A 385 -30.04 28.04 3.24
N ALA A 386 -29.53 26.80 3.29
CA ALA A 386 -28.14 26.50 2.99
C ALA A 386 -27.82 26.64 1.49
N LYS A 387 -28.68 26.08 0.62
CA LYS A 387 -28.59 26.15 -0.84
C LYS A 387 -28.77 27.58 -1.34
N GLY A 388 -29.68 28.35 -0.74
CA GLY A 388 -30.03 29.71 -1.17
C GLY A 388 -30.24 29.81 -2.68
N ASN A 389 -29.84 30.93 -3.26
CA ASN A 389 -29.85 31.15 -4.71
C ASN A 389 -28.57 30.66 -5.42
N VAL A 390 -27.78 29.76 -4.82
CA VAL A 390 -26.44 29.42 -5.31
C VAL A 390 -26.42 28.92 -6.76
N LEU A 391 -27.44 28.19 -7.22
CA LEU A 391 -27.52 27.75 -8.62
C LEU A 391 -27.75 28.92 -9.59
N ASN A 392 -28.59 29.88 -9.20
CA ASN A 392 -28.83 31.10 -9.98
C ASN A 392 -27.61 32.01 -9.97
N ASP A 393 -26.94 32.11 -8.83
CA ASP A 393 -25.70 32.88 -8.69
C ASP A 393 -24.57 32.25 -9.52
N LEU A 394 -24.48 30.91 -9.59
CA LEU A 394 -23.54 30.21 -10.47
C LEU A 394 -23.79 30.57 -11.93
N LYS A 395 -25.05 30.45 -12.41
CA LYS A 395 -25.41 30.81 -13.79
C LYS A 395 -25.21 32.30 -14.11
N SER A 396 -25.37 33.16 -13.10
CA SER A 396 -25.15 34.61 -13.24
C SER A 396 -23.66 34.94 -13.29
N ALA A 397 -22.85 34.21 -12.54
CA ALA A 397 -21.39 34.34 -12.52
C ALA A 397 -20.71 33.72 -13.76
N MET A 398 -21.42 32.90 -14.54
CA MET A 398 -20.94 32.36 -15.81
C MET A 398 -20.91 33.42 -16.89
N ASN A 399 -19.70 33.78 -17.32
CA ASN A 399 -19.45 34.66 -18.45
C ASN A 399 -19.01 33.84 -19.68
N PRO A 400 -19.72 33.91 -20.82
CA PRO A 400 -19.30 33.22 -22.04
C PRO A 400 -17.89 33.58 -22.50
N ALA A 401 -17.42 34.81 -22.24
CA ALA A 401 -16.05 35.22 -22.56
C ALA A 401 -14.98 34.43 -21.78
N ASP A 402 -15.33 33.84 -20.64
CA ASP A 402 -14.42 32.97 -19.88
C ASP A 402 -14.22 31.60 -20.57
N GLY A 403 -15.13 31.18 -21.44
CA GLY A 403 -14.96 29.97 -22.26
C GLY A 403 -13.74 30.07 -23.17
N GLU A 404 -13.58 31.21 -23.84
CA GLU A 404 -12.41 31.45 -24.69
C GLU A 404 -11.11 31.58 -23.88
N LYS A 405 -11.16 32.23 -22.71
CA LYS A 405 -10.02 32.28 -21.79
C LYS A 405 -9.57 30.89 -21.34
N LEU A 406 -10.53 29.98 -21.09
CA LEU A 406 -10.24 28.59 -20.74
C LEU A 406 -9.54 27.85 -21.88
N ARG A 407 -10.00 27.99 -23.13
CA ARG A 407 -9.35 27.35 -24.28
C ARG A 407 -7.92 27.87 -24.47
N GLN A 408 -7.74 29.19 -24.43
CA GLN A 408 -6.42 29.82 -24.56
C GLN A 408 -5.48 29.42 -23.42
N ALA A 409 -5.97 29.39 -22.18
CA ALA A 409 -5.23 28.90 -21.04
C ALA A 409 -4.88 27.42 -21.20
N GLY A 410 -5.80 26.59 -21.68
CA GLY A 410 -5.56 25.15 -21.95
C GLY A 410 -4.44 24.95 -22.96
N VAL A 411 -4.48 25.65 -24.09
CA VAL A 411 -3.41 25.60 -25.12
C VAL A 411 -2.07 26.08 -24.55
N ALA A 412 -2.07 27.14 -23.75
CA ALA A 412 -0.86 27.67 -23.12
C ALA A 412 -0.27 26.71 -22.07
N ILE A 413 -1.12 26.11 -21.23
CA ILE A 413 -0.73 25.09 -20.23
C ILE A 413 -0.13 23.87 -20.95
N ASP A 414 -0.76 23.40 -22.03
CA ASP A 414 -0.27 22.28 -22.82
C ASP A 414 1.09 22.57 -23.42
N LYS A 415 1.26 23.74 -24.04
CA LYS A 415 2.54 24.16 -24.60
C LYS A 415 3.64 24.23 -23.54
N SER A 416 3.36 24.84 -22.39
CA SER A 416 4.32 24.92 -21.27
C SER A 416 4.63 23.54 -20.68
N THR A 417 3.65 22.64 -20.63
CA THR A 417 3.83 21.27 -20.13
C THR A 417 4.66 20.42 -21.11
N ASP A 418 4.40 20.52 -22.41
CA ASP A 418 5.11 19.78 -23.45
C ASP A 418 6.58 20.20 -23.52
N VAL A 419 6.89 21.49 -23.35
CA VAL A 419 8.29 21.99 -23.25
C VAL A 419 9.06 21.29 -22.12
N ILE A 420 8.39 20.98 -21.01
CA ILE A 420 9.03 20.36 -19.84
C ILE A 420 9.09 18.85 -19.93
N LEU A 421 8.08 18.23 -20.51
CA LEU A 421 8.11 16.81 -20.83
C LEU A 421 9.21 16.48 -21.83
N ASN A 422 9.48 17.38 -22.78
CA ASN A 422 10.57 17.25 -23.75
C ASN A 422 11.95 17.53 -23.12
N GLY A 423 12.00 18.28 -22.01
CA GLY A 423 13.23 18.61 -21.30
C GLY A 423 14.13 19.60 -22.04
N TYR A 424 15.22 20.01 -21.39
CA TYR A 424 16.26 20.83 -22.00
C TYR A 424 17.55 20.02 -22.12
N HIS A 425 18.21 20.08 -23.27
CA HIS A 425 19.52 19.46 -23.49
C HIS A 425 20.61 20.52 -23.28
N GLU A 426 21.34 20.43 -22.17
CA GLU A 426 22.47 21.32 -21.88
C GLU A 426 23.78 20.53 -21.72
N PRO A 427 24.89 20.99 -22.32
CA PRO A 427 26.20 20.39 -22.13
C PRO A 427 26.74 20.75 -20.73
N VAL A 428 26.94 19.73 -19.89
CA VAL A 428 27.50 19.87 -18.54
C VAL A 428 28.93 19.32 -18.50
N TYR A 429 29.86 20.07 -17.89
CA TYR A 429 31.25 19.62 -17.68
C TYR A 429 31.37 18.82 -16.37
N GLY A 430 31.89 17.59 -16.46
CA GLY A 430 32.18 16.73 -15.30
C GLY A 430 33.67 16.55 -15.07
N ILE A 431 34.15 16.81 -13.84
CA ILE A 431 35.52 16.48 -13.42
C ILE A 431 35.50 15.10 -12.72
N PHE A 432 36.28 14.15 -13.25
CA PHE A 432 36.40 12.79 -12.72
C PHE A 432 37.71 12.59 -11.95
N PHE A 433 37.66 12.65 -10.61
CA PHE A 433 38.68 12.11 -9.69
C PHE A 433 37.95 11.70 -8.39
N SER A 434 38.15 10.58 -7.68
CA SER A 434 39.28 9.66 -7.56
C SER A 434 38.81 8.37 -6.83
N LYS A 435 39.25 7.19 -7.27
CA LYS A 435 39.67 6.06 -6.42
C LYS A 435 40.66 5.24 -7.23
N LYS A 436 41.85 4.97 -6.68
CA LYS A 436 42.86 4.07 -7.28
C LYS A 436 42.19 2.76 -7.69
N HIS A 437 42.31 2.39 -8.96
CA HIS A 437 42.05 1.03 -9.41
C HIS A 437 42.97 0.07 -8.64
N LYS A 438 42.39 -0.95 -7.98
CA LYS A 438 43.08 -2.21 -7.71
C LYS A 438 42.46 -3.25 -8.64
N ASN A 439 43.32 -3.90 -9.42
CA ASN A 439 42.94 -4.95 -10.35
C ASN A 439 42.45 -6.17 -9.55
N HIS A 440 41.17 -6.50 -9.66
CA HIS A 440 40.60 -7.71 -9.08
C HIS A 440 40.69 -8.77 -10.17
N GLY A 441 41.67 -9.66 -10.05
CA GLY A 441 42.06 -10.62 -11.07
C GLY A 441 40.91 -11.32 -11.80
N TYR A 442 41.19 -11.73 -13.03
CA TYR A 442 40.23 -12.38 -13.92
C TYR A 442 40.59 -13.86 -14.14
N ILE A 443 39.64 -14.63 -14.67
CA ILE A 443 39.85 -16.03 -15.07
C ILE A 443 39.70 -16.09 -16.58
N GLU A 444 40.76 -16.50 -17.26
CA GLU A 444 40.76 -16.72 -18.71
C GLU A 444 41.35 -18.10 -18.98
N ASN A 445 40.71 -18.87 -19.86
CA ASN A 445 41.13 -20.23 -20.23
C ASN A 445 41.38 -21.17 -19.03
N GLY A 446 40.62 -20.99 -17.95
CA GLY A 446 40.68 -21.85 -16.76
C GLY A 446 41.81 -21.56 -15.77
N GLN A 447 42.65 -20.54 -16.01
CA GLN A 447 43.64 -20.07 -15.04
C GLN A 447 43.23 -18.74 -14.41
N LYS A 448 43.41 -18.62 -13.09
CA LYS A 448 43.13 -17.39 -12.36
C LYS A 448 44.36 -16.50 -12.37
N SER A 449 44.18 -15.20 -12.61
CA SER A 449 45.31 -14.28 -12.82
C SER A 449 46.22 -14.06 -11.60
N TRP A 450 45.90 -14.63 -10.42
CA TRP A 450 46.76 -14.63 -9.23
C TRP A 450 47.47 -15.97 -8.98
N GLU A 451 47.21 -17.00 -9.81
CA GLU A 451 47.89 -18.30 -9.79
C GLU A 451 49.11 -18.33 -10.73
N ASN A 452 49.31 -17.29 -11.55
CA ASN A 452 50.52 -17.06 -12.33
C ASN A 452 51.53 -16.24 -11.51
N GLN A 453 52.29 -16.89 -10.64
CA GLN A 453 53.55 -16.38 -10.08
C GLN A 453 54.65 -17.41 -10.21
#